data_AF-A0A5J4L1V3-F1
#
_entry.id   AF-A0A5J4L1V3-F1
#
_cell.length_a   1.000
_cell.length_b   1.000
_cell.length_c   1.000
_cell.angle_alpha   90.00
_cell.angle_beta   90.00
_cell.angle_gamma   90.00
#
_symmetry.space_group_name_H-M   'P 1'
#
loop_
_entity.id
_entity.type
_entity.pdbx_description
1 polymer ?
#
loop_
_entity_poly.entity_id
_entity_poly.type
_entity_poly.pdbx_seq_one_letter_code
_entity_poly.pdbx_strand_id
1 'polypeptide(L)'
;MSILYHELREIEASKARELVRKVLAKNNGNVSETARILGISRNTVRRARDGNLEDLSRRPHHSPNKTEHSLEELIVKESKRTGFRYRRLTSYMQKKYGIAISENTIKAILKRNNAKKKTRKSYNGKHRPLYDYEALMPFSEFQLDTKHLLDKNALPKEVYEHMKDYNLPLYEWNLIDIGTRTRFTAYSYELGSVFGPIPSASF
;
A
#
# COMPACT_ATOMS: atom_id res chain seq x y z
N MET A 1 16.49 -6.39 -39.81
CA MET A 1 15.13 -6.37 -39.23
C MET A 1 14.96 -5.06 -38.49
N SER A 2 14.03 -4.18 -38.87
CA SER A 2 13.80 -2.97 -38.07
C SER A 2 12.97 -3.35 -36.83
N ILE A 3 13.61 -3.37 -35.67
CA ILE A 3 12.98 -3.67 -34.37
C ILE A 3 12.09 -2.49 -33.90
N LEU A 4 12.24 -1.34 -34.57
CA LEU A 4 11.65 -0.03 -34.26
C LEU A 4 10.12 -0.03 -34.06
N TYR A 5 9.33 -0.81 -34.81
CA TYR A 5 7.87 -0.86 -34.60
C TYR A 5 7.50 -1.49 -33.25
N HIS A 6 8.15 -2.58 -32.88
CA HIS A 6 7.83 -3.33 -31.67
C HIS A 6 8.22 -2.53 -30.41
N GLU A 7 9.37 -1.88 -30.44
CA GLU A 7 9.84 -0.96 -29.38
C GLU A 7 8.87 0.22 -29.18
N LEU A 8 8.49 0.91 -30.26
CA LEU A 8 7.51 1.99 -30.20
C LEU A 8 6.15 1.50 -29.68
N ARG A 9 5.75 0.28 -30.02
CA ARG A 9 4.47 -0.29 -29.60
C ARG A 9 4.43 -0.64 -28.10
N GLU A 10 5.56 -1.03 -27.51
CA GLU A 10 5.66 -1.27 -26.07
C GLU A 10 5.50 0.02 -25.26
N ILE A 11 6.05 1.12 -25.76
CA ILE A 11 5.91 2.45 -25.14
C ILE A 11 4.49 2.99 -25.38
N GLU A 12 4.08 3.09 -26.65
CA GLU A 12 2.82 3.71 -27.04
C GLU A 12 2.28 3.13 -28.37
N ALA A 13 1.26 2.28 -28.26
CA ALA A 13 0.70 1.55 -29.40
C ALA A 13 0.12 2.45 -30.50
N SER A 14 -0.40 3.62 -30.14
CA SER A 14 -0.98 4.59 -31.07
C SER A 14 0.08 5.18 -32.01
N LYS A 15 1.20 5.65 -31.45
CA LYS A 15 2.37 6.16 -32.21
C LYS A 15 2.98 5.11 -33.10
N ALA A 16 3.05 3.86 -32.66
CA ALA A 16 3.53 2.76 -33.49
C ALA A 16 2.65 2.56 -34.74
N ARG A 17 1.32 2.73 -34.64
CA ARG A 17 0.43 2.67 -35.82
C ARG A 17 0.49 3.93 -36.68
N GLU A 18 0.73 5.09 -36.09
CA GLU A 18 0.96 6.32 -36.84
C GLU A 18 2.22 6.21 -37.71
N LEU A 19 3.30 5.63 -37.17
CA LEU A 19 4.51 5.29 -37.92
C LEU A 19 4.18 4.39 -39.12
N VAL A 20 3.36 3.36 -38.92
CA VAL A 20 2.92 2.47 -40.02
C VAL A 20 2.23 3.25 -41.12
N ARG A 21 1.33 4.19 -40.79
CA ARG A 21 0.66 5.04 -41.77
C ARG A 21 1.64 5.95 -42.52
N LYS A 22 2.61 6.53 -41.82
CA LYS A 22 3.66 7.38 -42.42
C LYS A 22 4.52 6.60 -43.43
N VAL A 23 4.95 5.38 -43.08
CA VAL A 23 5.74 4.52 -43.98
C VAL A 23 4.88 4.01 -45.13
N LEU A 24 3.60 3.71 -44.89
CA LEU A 24 2.66 3.31 -45.93
C LEU A 24 2.44 4.42 -46.97
N ALA A 25 2.29 5.67 -46.52
CA ALA A 25 2.15 6.82 -47.41
C ALA A 25 3.42 7.05 -48.26
N LYS A 26 4.61 6.86 -47.68
CA LYS A 26 5.89 6.93 -48.41
C LYS A 26 6.06 5.85 -49.48
N ASN A 27 5.41 4.69 -49.30
CA ASN A 27 5.48 3.56 -50.22
C ASN A 27 4.28 3.49 -51.18
N ASN A 28 3.62 4.63 -51.46
CA ASN A 28 2.45 4.73 -52.33
C ASN A 28 1.31 3.75 -51.97
N GLY A 29 1.15 3.43 -50.68
CA GLY A 29 0.11 2.50 -50.21
C GLY A 29 0.45 1.00 -50.33
N ASN A 30 1.68 0.63 -50.71
CA ASN A 30 2.07 -0.77 -50.85
C ASN A 30 2.22 -1.48 -49.49
N VAL A 31 1.19 -2.24 -49.12
CA VAL A 31 1.09 -2.98 -47.85
C VAL A 31 2.21 -4.00 -47.67
N SER A 32 2.60 -4.71 -48.73
CA SER A 32 3.62 -5.76 -48.67
C SER A 32 5.00 -5.17 -48.43
N GLU A 33 5.31 -4.06 -49.10
CA GLU A 33 6.58 -3.35 -48.95
C GLU A 33 6.69 -2.76 -47.54
N THR A 34 5.65 -2.06 -47.07
CA THR A 34 5.62 -1.48 -45.72
C THR A 34 5.75 -2.55 -44.63
N ALA A 35 5.13 -3.73 -44.81
CA ALA A 35 5.27 -4.86 -43.90
C ALA A 35 6.72 -5.38 -43.85
N ARG A 36 7.40 -5.46 -45.00
CA ARG A 36 8.80 -5.91 -45.09
C ARG A 36 9.76 -4.91 -44.44
N ILE A 37 9.59 -3.61 -44.74
CA ILE A 37 10.42 -2.53 -44.17
C ILE A 37 10.33 -2.53 -42.65
N LEU A 38 9.10 -2.59 -42.11
CA LEU A 38 8.85 -2.51 -40.67
C LEU A 38 8.99 -3.85 -39.93
N GLY A 39 9.17 -4.96 -40.64
CA GLY A 39 9.29 -6.29 -40.05
C GLY A 39 8.00 -6.82 -39.40
N ILE A 40 6.82 -6.41 -39.89
CA ILE A 40 5.51 -6.76 -39.31
C ILE A 40 4.62 -7.55 -40.27
N SER A 41 3.53 -8.12 -39.75
CA SER A 41 2.54 -8.79 -40.59
C SER A 41 1.77 -7.81 -41.48
N ARG A 42 1.42 -8.24 -42.70
CA ARG A 42 0.53 -7.49 -43.62
C ARG A 42 -0.82 -7.15 -42.97
N ASN A 43 -1.32 -8.02 -42.09
CA ASN A 43 -2.57 -7.77 -41.37
C ASN A 43 -2.43 -6.63 -40.35
N THR A 44 -1.27 -6.48 -39.71
CA THR A 44 -0.98 -5.34 -38.83
C THR A 44 -1.00 -4.03 -39.61
N VAL A 45 -0.42 -4.02 -40.81
CA VAL A 45 -0.44 -2.85 -41.71
C VAL A 45 -1.87 -2.50 -42.14
N ARG A 46 -2.66 -3.49 -42.57
CA ARG A 46 -4.08 -3.28 -42.93
C ARG A 46 -4.89 -2.76 -41.74
N ARG A 47 -4.70 -3.32 -40.55
CA ARG A 47 -5.36 -2.84 -39.32
C ARG A 47 -5.01 -1.40 -38.99
N ALA A 48 -3.76 -0.98 -39.21
CA ALA A 48 -3.35 0.41 -38.99
C ALA A 48 -3.89 1.37 -40.06
N ARG A 49 -4.00 0.90 -41.32
CA ARG A 49 -4.55 1.67 -42.45
C ARG A 49 -6.06 1.90 -42.30
N ASP A 50 -6.82 0.82 -42.09
CA ASP A 50 -8.28 0.81 -42.16
C ASP A 50 -8.96 1.03 -40.79
N GLY A 51 -8.25 0.76 -39.70
CA GLY A 51 -8.77 0.82 -38.34
C GLY A 51 -8.32 2.05 -37.56
N ASN A 52 -8.77 2.14 -36.31
CA ASN A 52 -8.36 3.20 -35.38
C ASN A 52 -6.88 3.03 -34.94
N LEU A 53 -6.25 4.11 -34.46
CA LEU A 53 -4.88 4.07 -33.95
C LEU A 53 -4.77 3.32 -32.61
N GLU A 54 -5.86 3.28 -31.84
CA GLU A 54 -5.91 2.60 -30.55
C GLU A 54 -6.17 1.10 -30.65
N ASP A 55 -5.64 0.33 -29.70
CA ASP A 55 -5.97 -1.10 -29.57
C ASP A 55 -7.45 -1.26 -29.20
N LEU A 56 -8.19 -2.03 -30.02
CA LEU A 56 -9.54 -2.46 -29.67
C LEU A 56 -9.48 -3.42 -28.48
N SER A 57 -10.53 -3.38 -27.65
CA SER A 57 -10.69 -4.32 -26.56
C SER A 57 -10.63 -5.76 -27.07
N ARG A 58 -9.79 -6.59 -26.44
CA ARG A 58 -9.73 -8.04 -26.68
C ARG A 58 -10.84 -8.80 -25.93
N ARG A 59 -11.73 -8.09 -25.22
CA ARG A 59 -12.78 -8.69 -24.42
C ARG A 59 -13.86 -9.27 -25.35
N PRO A 60 -14.35 -10.49 -25.11
CA PRO A 60 -15.47 -11.03 -25.88
C PRO A 60 -16.72 -10.15 -25.71
N HIS A 61 -17.48 -9.98 -26.80
CA HIS A 61 -18.73 -9.23 -26.79
C HIS A 61 -19.82 -9.92 -25.96
N HIS A 62 -19.87 -11.26 -25.97
CA HIS A 62 -20.82 -12.06 -25.22
C HIS A 62 -20.10 -13.05 -24.29
N SER A 63 -20.61 -13.19 -23.08
CA SER A 63 -20.10 -14.13 -22.07
C SER A 63 -21.30 -14.73 -21.33
N PRO A 64 -21.74 -15.94 -21.68
CA PRO A 64 -23.02 -16.49 -21.23
C PRO A 64 -23.04 -16.75 -19.71
N ASN A 65 -21.91 -17.14 -19.13
CA ASN A 65 -21.79 -17.41 -17.68
C ASN A 65 -21.41 -16.15 -16.88
N LYS A 66 -21.60 -14.96 -17.44
CA LYS A 66 -21.28 -13.72 -16.73
C LYS A 66 -22.32 -13.50 -15.64
N THR A 67 -21.84 -13.22 -14.43
CA THR A 67 -22.69 -12.77 -13.32
C THR A 67 -23.57 -11.59 -13.74
N GLU A 68 -24.83 -11.65 -13.36
CA GLU A 68 -25.82 -10.59 -13.57
C GLU A 68 -25.30 -9.21 -13.16
N HIS A 69 -25.65 -8.20 -13.96
CA HIS A 69 -25.13 -6.84 -13.78
C HIS A 69 -25.51 -6.25 -12.42
N SER A 70 -26.76 -6.46 -12.01
CA SER A 70 -27.29 -5.99 -10.71
C SER A 70 -26.51 -6.57 -9.53
N LEU A 71 -26.18 -7.85 -9.57
CA LEU A 71 -25.40 -8.52 -8.53
C LEU A 71 -23.95 -8.02 -8.50
N GLU A 72 -23.36 -7.82 -9.68
CA GLU A 72 -22.02 -7.24 -9.82
C GLU A 72 -21.95 -5.82 -9.22
N GLU A 73 -22.92 -4.96 -9.51
CA GLU A 73 -23.02 -3.61 -8.93
C GLU A 73 -23.16 -3.63 -7.41
N LEU A 74 -24.00 -4.53 -6.89
CA LEU A 74 -24.18 -4.72 -5.45
C LEU A 74 -22.83 -5.08 -4.78
N ILE A 75 -22.10 -6.05 -5.34
CA ILE A 75 -20.80 -6.48 -4.82
C ILE A 75 -19.79 -5.33 -4.82
N VAL A 76 -19.74 -4.55 -5.91
CA VAL A 76 -18.82 -3.40 -6.02
C VAL A 76 -19.19 -2.30 -5.03
N LYS A 77 -20.49 -1.98 -4.88
CA LYS A 77 -21.00 -1.00 -3.92
C LYS A 77 -20.64 -1.40 -2.49
N GLU A 78 -20.86 -2.66 -2.14
CA GLU A 78 -20.56 -3.18 -0.81
C GLU A 78 -19.06 -3.27 -0.52
N SER A 79 -18.24 -3.60 -1.52
CA SER A 79 -16.79 -3.56 -1.40
C SER A 79 -16.28 -2.14 -1.12
N LYS A 80 -16.80 -1.12 -1.82
CA LYS A 80 -16.45 0.28 -1.60
C LYS A 80 -16.87 0.77 -0.21
N ARG A 81 -18.08 0.40 0.23
CA ARG A 81 -18.65 0.79 1.53
C ARG A 81 -17.88 0.16 2.70
N THR A 82 -17.63 -1.15 2.66
CA THR A 82 -17.00 -1.90 3.75
C THR A 82 -15.47 -1.85 3.73
N GLY A 83 -14.86 -1.67 2.55
CA GLY A 83 -13.43 -1.84 2.35
C GLY A 83 -12.96 -3.31 2.43
N PHE A 84 -13.88 -4.28 2.42
CA PHE A 84 -13.54 -5.69 2.49
C PHE A 84 -12.91 -6.20 1.19
N ARG A 85 -11.91 -7.07 1.35
CA ARG A 85 -11.34 -7.85 0.24
C ARG A 85 -12.22 -9.08 -0.05
N TYR A 86 -12.01 -9.69 -1.21
CA TYR A 86 -12.83 -10.78 -1.75
C TYR A 86 -13.22 -11.86 -0.71
N ARG A 87 -12.28 -12.39 0.09
CA ARG A 87 -12.60 -13.40 1.13
C ARG A 87 -13.63 -12.91 2.15
N ARG A 88 -13.36 -11.75 2.77
CA ARG A 88 -14.27 -11.16 3.76
C ARG A 88 -15.59 -10.75 3.10
N LEU A 89 -15.53 -10.29 1.86
CA LEU A 89 -16.71 -9.90 1.11
C LEU A 89 -17.59 -11.12 0.80
N THR A 90 -17.03 -12.29 0.50
CA THR A 90 -17.77 -13.54 0.33
C THR A 90 -18.58 -13.87 1.57
N SER A 91 -17.93 -13.96 2.74
CA SER A 91 -18.62 -14.25 3.99
C SER A 91 -19.65 -13.16 4.34
N TYR A 92 -19.37 -11.91 3.98
CA TYR A 92 -20.28 -10.80 4.19
C TYR A 92 -21.54 -10.88 3.31
N MET A 93 -21.38 -11.23 2.02
CA MET A 93 -22.49 -11.43 1.09
C MET A 93 -23.39 -12.57 1.55
N GLN A 94 -22.81 -13.68 2.00
CA GLN A 94 -23.58 -14.81 2.51
C GLN A 94 -24.34 -14.44 3.80
N LYS A 95 -23.68 -13.80 4.77
CA LYS A 95 -24.30 -13.47 6.06
C LYS A 95 -25.40 -12.40 5.96
N LYS A 96 -25.23 -11.38 5.13
CA LYS A 96 -26.17 -10.26 5.03
C LYS A 96 -27.27 -10.49 4.00
N TYR A 97 -26.91 -11.06 2.85
CA TYR A 97 -27.81 -11.16 1.70
C TYR A 97 -28.22 -12.60 1.38
N GLY A 98 -27.66 -13.61 2.08
CA GLY A 98 -27.93 -15.02 1.78
C GLY A 98 -27.33 -15.50 0.46
N ILE A 99 -26.50 -14.68 -0.21
CA ILE A 99 -26.00 -14.98 -1.56
C ILE A 99 -24.67 -15.74 -1.46
N ALA A 100 -24.67 -17.00 -1.87
CA ALA A 100 -23.47 -17.83 -1.96
C ALA A 100 -22.75 -17.60 -3.29
N ILE A 101 -21.54 -17.03 -3.24
CA ILE A 101 -20.71 -16.75 -4.42
C ILE A 101 -19.28 -17.20 -4.13
N SER A 102 -18.61 -17.79 -5.12
CA SER A 102 -17.21 -18.19 -4.95
C SER A 102 -16.29 -16.99 -4.73
N GLU A 103 -15.25 -17.18 -3.91
CA GLU A 103 -14.20 -16.17 -3.68
C GLU A 103 -13.56 -15.69 -4.99
N ASN A 104 -13.33 -16.61 -5.92
CA ASN A 104 -12.71 -16.33 -7.21
C ASN A 104 -13.61 -15.49 -8.11
N THR A 105 -14.92 -15.74 -8.07
CA THR A 105 -15.92 -14.94 -8.80
C THR A 105 -15.92 -13.50 -8.28
N ILE A 106 -15.96 -13.31 -6.95
CA ILE A 106 -15.89 -11.97 -6.34
C ILE A 106 -14.55 -11.29 -6.68
N LYS A 107 -13.43 -12.02 -6.62
CA LYS A 107 -12.11 -11.50 -7.01
C LYS A 107 -12.09 -11.02 -8.47
N ALA A 108 -12.65 -11.81 -9.39
CA ALA A 108 -12.75 -11.45 -10.81
C ALA A 108 -13.65 -10.22 -11.03
N ILE A 109 -14.78 -10.15 -10.32
CA ILE A 109 -15.70 -9.00 -10.33
C ILE A 109 -15.00 -7.73 -9.84
N LEU A 110 -14.29 -7.78 -8.72
CA LEU A 110 -13.58 -6.61 -8.20
C LEU A 110 -12.44 -6.18 -9.14
N LYS A 111 -11.74 -7.13 -9.75
CA LYS A 111 -10.66 -6.85 -10.72
C LYS A 111 -11.19 -6.17 -11.98
N ARG A 112 -12.27 -6.70 -12.58
CA ARG A 112 -12.84 -6.16 -13.84
C ARG A 112 -13.46 -4.76 -13.68
N ASN A 113 -13.92 -4.42 -12.47
CA ASN A 113 -14.46 -3.09 -12.14
C ASN A 113 -13.43 -2.11 -11.57
N ASN A 114 -12.13 -2.46 -11.59
CA ASN A 114 -11.06 -1.62 -11.03
C ASN A 114 -11.38 -1.13 -9.60
N ALA A 115 -12.01 -1.99 -8.78
CA ALA A 115 -12.37 -1.63 -7.42
C ALA A 115 -11.09 -1.35 -6.60
N LYS A 116 -10.83 -0.07 -6.32
CA LYS A 116 -9.61 0.38 -5.65
C LYS A 116 -9.48 -0.29 -4.29
N LYS A 117 -8.36 -0.98 -4.07
CA LYS A 117 -8.01 -1.56 -2.78
C LYS A 117 -7.63 -0.42 -1.82
N LYS A 118 -8.32 -0.31 -0.68
CA LYS A 118 -7.82 0.48 0.44
C LYS A 118 -6.57 -0.22 0.99
N THR A 119 -5.39 0.28 0.64
CA THR A 119 -4.12 -0.15 1.23
C THR A 119 -3.72 0.85 2.29
N ARG A 120 -3.60 0.41 3.55
CA ARG A 120 -2.81 1.16 4.53
C ARG A 120 -1.35 0.99 4.14
N LYS A 121 -0.61 2.09 4.00
CA LYS A 121 0.85 2.01 3.80
C LYS A 121 1.43 1.31 5.03
N SER A 122 2.16 0.22 4.81
CA SER A 122 2.99 -0.35 5.88
C SER A 122 4.10 0.64 6.20
N TYR A 123 4.62 0.58 7.43
CA TYR A 123 5.79 1.36 7.84
C TYR A 123 6.92 1.14 6.82
N ASN A 124 7.38 2.21 6.18
CA ASN A 124 8.33 2.15 5.06
C ASN A 124 9.78 1.86 5.49
N GLY A 125 10.02 1.52 6.76
CA GLY A 125 11.37 1.26 7.31
C GLY A 125 12.30 2.48 7.34
N LYS A 126 11.89 3.62 6.77
CA LYS A 126 12.66 4.86 6.77
C LYS A 126 12.74 5.40 8.19
N HIS A 127 13.93 5.38 8.77
CA HIS A 127 14.22 6.04 10.03
C HIS A 127 13.98 7.54 9.87
N ARG A 128 13.01 8.08 10.60
CA ARG A 128 12.82 9.51 10.76
C ARG A 128 13.26 9.84 12.18
N PRO A 129 14.20 10.78 12.37
CA PRO A 129 14.54 11.21 13.72
C PRO A 129 13.27 11.75 14.38
N LEU A 130 13.07 11.42 15.66
CA LEU A 130 11.90 11.87 16.42
C LEU A 130 11.96 13.38 16.71
N TYR A 131 13.17 13.91 16.83
CA TYR A 131 13.47 15.29 17.17
C TYR A 131 14.43 15.92 16.17
N ASP A 132 14.39 17.25 16.07
CA ASP A 132 15.41 18.04 15.41
C ASP A 132 16.54 18.35 16.39
N TYR A 133 17.56 17.48 16.41
CA TYR A 133 18.65 17.59 17.39
C TYR A 133 19.53 18.84 17.22
N GLU A 134 19.53 19.48 16.05
CA GLU A 134 20.34 20.68 15.80
C GLU A 134 19.70 21.95 16.37
N ALA A 135 18.37 22.01 16.40
CA ALA A 135 17.61 23.15 16.91
C ALA A 135 17.21 23.04 18.38
N LEU A 136 17.60 21.95 19.06
CA LEU A 136 17.06 21.58 20.37
C LEU A 136 17.78 22.32 21.50
N MET A 137 17.06 23.18 22.21
CA MET A 137 17.59 23.88 23.38
C MET A 137 17.71 22.93 24.60
N PRO A 138 18.76 23.04 25.43
CA PRO A 138 18.86 22.30 26.69
C PRO A 138 17.60 22.45 27.55
N PHE A 139 17.12 21.34 28.12
CA PHE A 139 15.94 21.29 29.00
C PHE A 139 14.62 21.77 28.36
N SER A 140 14.52 21.77 27.02
CA SER A 140 13.28 22.12 26.32
C SER A 140 12.35 20.94 26.12
N GLU A 141 12.90 19.75 25.85
CA GLU A 141 12.15 18.53 25.58
C GLU A 141 12.67 17.38 26.44
N PHE A 142 11.75 16.71 27.13
CA PHE A 142 12.08 15.57 27.97
C PHE A 142 11.38 14.30 27.47
N GLN A 143 12.13 13.21 27.52
CA GLN A 143 11.60 11.87 27.35
C GLN A 143 11.54 11.17 28.69
N LEU A 144 10.33 10.78 29.10
CA LEU A 144 10.09 9.97 30.28
C LEU A 144 9.93 8.51 29.87
N ASP A 145 10.73 7.64 30.49
CA ASP A 145 10.64 6.19 30.36
C ASP A 145 10.46 5.55 31.74
N THR A 146 9.66 4.49 31.81
CA THR A 146 9.40 3.76 33.07
C THR A 146 9.76 2.30 32.88
N LYS A 147 10.62 1.80 33.76
CA LYS A 147 11.08 0.41 33.75
C LYS A 147 10.60 -0.30 35.00
N HIS A 148 9.99 -1.48 34.81
CA HIS A 148 9.69 -2.38 35.91
C HIS A 148 10.94 -3.19 36.27
N LEU A 149 11.36 -3.11 37.53
CA LEU A 149 12.61 -3.71 38.01
C LEU A 149 12.47 -5.19 38.32
N LEU A 150 11.29 -5.63 38.76
CA LEU A 150 11.06 -7.00 39.22
C LEU A 150 10.88 -7.97 38.03
N ASP A 151 11.99 -8.39 37.43
CA ASP A 151 12.06 -9.34 36.33
C ASP A 151 12.75 -10.66 36.77
N LYS A 152 12.00 -11.76 36.73
CA LYS A 152 12.48 -13.10 37.11
C LYS A 152 13.58 -13.64 36.19
N ASN A 153 13.61 -13.20 34.94
CA ASN A 153 14.53 -13.73 33.94
C ASN A 153 15.83 -12.92 33.87
N ALA A 154 15.79 -11.64 34.25
CA ALA A 154 16.94 -10.75 34.22
C ALA A 154 17.70 -10.68 35.56
N LEU A 155 17.02 -10.88 36.69
CA LEU A 155 17.62 -10.80 38.03
C LEU A 155 18.09 -12.17 38.53
N PRO A 156 19.23 -12.26 39.24
CA PRO A 156 19.55 -13.43 40.03
C PRO A 156 18.43 -13.73 41.03
N LYS A 157 18.17 -15.03 41.28
CA LYS A 157 17.08 -15.48 42.15
C LYS A 157 17.11 -14.83 43.53
N GLU A 158 18.31 -14.75 44.13
CA GLU A 158 18.53 -14.14 45.44
C GLU A 158 18.13 -12.66 45.48
N VAL A 159 18.46 -11.90 44.43
CA VAL A 159 18.10 -10.47 44.32
C VAL A 159 16.60 -10.31 44.13
N TYR A 160 15.98 -11.17 43.31
CA TYR A 160 14.55 -11.14 43.06
C TYR A 160 13.73 -11.45 44.33
N GLU A 161 14.17 -12.42 45.12
CA GLU A 161 13.57 -12.78 46.42
C GLU A 161 13.80 -11.65 47.43
N HIS A 162 15.02 -11.13 47.54
CA HIS A 162 15.34 -10.01 48.43
C HIS A 162 14.49 -8.76 48.13
N MET A 163 14.29 -8.40 46.86
CA MET A 163 13.43 -7.29 46.48
C MET A 163 11.98 -7.45 46.96
N LYS A 164 11.48 -8.69 46.99
CA LYS A 164 10.13 -9.00 47.49
C LYS A 164 10.06 -8.98 49.01
N ASP A 165 11.02 -9.63 49.66
CA ASP A 165 11.02 -9.81 51.11
C ASP A 165 11.14 -8.47 51.84
N TYR A 166 11.89 -7.53 51.27
CA TYR A 166 12.09 -6.18 51.82
C TYR A 166 11.20 -5.11 51.19
N ASN A 167 10.23 -5.52 50.35
CA ASN A 167 9.27 -4.63 49.69
C ASN A 167 9.94 -3.41 49.06
N LEU A 168 10.99 -3.61 48.24
CA LEU A 168 11.76 -2.54 47.59
C LEU A 168 10.98 -1.89 46.43
N PRO A 169 11.36 -0.67 46.00
CA PRO A 169 10.73 -0.01 44.86
C PRO A 169 10.75 -0.91 43.61
N LEU A 170 9.60 -0.99 42.93
CA LEU A 170 9.41 -1.89 41.78
C LEU A 170 9.58 -1.19 40.44
N TYR A 171 9.57 0.14 40.42
CA TYR A 171 9.63 0.94 39.20
C TYR A 171 10.78 1.93 39.26
N GLU A 172 11.51 2.01 38.15
CA GLU A 172 12.54 3.01 37.89
C GLU A 172 12.01 3.98 36.82
N TRP A 173 12.01 5.26 37.13
CA TRP A 173 11.65 6.34 36.23
C TRP A 173 12.93 6.98 35.71
N ASN A 174 13.05 7.08 34.38
CA ASN A 174 14.14 7.75 33.71
C ASN A 174 13.58 8.94 32.92
N LEU A 175 13.83 10.14 33.43
CA LEU A 175 13.54 11.39 32.73
C LEU A 175 14.82 11.86 32.06
N ILE A 176 14.84 11.91 30.74
CA ILE A 176 16.03 12.28 29.94
C ILE A 176 15.74 13.57 29.19
N ASP A 177 16.58 14.58 29.39
CA ASP A 177 16.59 15.76 28.50
C ASP A 177 17.15 15.36 27.13
N ILE A 178 16.40 15.63 26.06
CA ILE A 178 16.78 15.20 24.71
C ILE A 178 17.99 15.97 24.18
N GLY A 179 18.10 17.26 24.55
CA GLY A 179 19.17 18.14 24.07
C GLY A 179 20.52 17.77 24.68
N THR A 180 20.61 17.70 26.00
CA THR A 180 21.88 17.42 26.71
C THR A 180 22.11 15.94 26.99
N ARG A 181 21.09 15.09 26.84
CA ARG A 181 21.10 13.68 27.28
C ARG A 181 21.29 13.48 28.79
N THR A 182 21.10 14.53 29.58
CA THR A 182 21.10 14.45 31.04
C THR A 182 19.95 13.57 31.51
N ARG A 183 20.25 12.60 32.38
CA ARG A 183 19.26 11.64 32.93
C ARG A 183 19.01 11.92 34.41
N PHE A 184 17.73 12.00 34.76
CA PHE A 184 17.24 12.01 36.13
C PHE A 184 16.55 10.67 36.40
N THR A 185 17.00 9.97 37.44
CA THR A 185 16.45 8.66 37.81
C THR A 185 15.76 8.74 39.17
N ALA A 186 14.56 8.18 39.26
CA ALA A 186 13.79 8.08 40.50
C ALA A 186 13.17 6.69 40.63
N TYR A 187 12.84 6.28 41.85
CA TYR A 187 12.25 4.97 42.14
C TYR A 187 10.90 5.11 42.82
N SER A 188 9.94 4.25 42.46
CA SER A 188 8.62 4.21 43.10
C SER A 188 8.14 2.79 43.38
N TYR A 189 7.24 2.67 44.36
CA TYR A 189 6.57 1.40 44.71
C TYR A 189 5.35 1.12 43.83
N GLU A 190 4.69 2.19 43.34
CA GLU A 190 3.47 2.11 42.54
C GLU A 190 3.60 2.92 41.24
N LEU A 191 2.76 2.59 40.25
CA LEU A 191 2.57 3.39 39.04
C LEU A 191 1.53 4.48 39.32
N GLY A 192 1.98 5.66 39.72
CA GLY A 192 1.14 6.85 39.84
C GLY A 192 1.17 7.67 38.55
N SER A 193 0.01 7.91 37.95
CA SER A 193 -0.17 8.96 36.93
C SER A 193 -0.82 10.17 37.61
N VAL A 194 -0.01 11.06 38.17
CA VAL A 194 -0.49 12.40 38.52
C VAL A 194 -0.31 13.22 37.24
N PHE A 195 -1.39 13.38 36.46
CA PHE A 195 -1.41 14.30 35.33
C PHE A 195 -1.21 15.73 35.84
N GLY A 196 0.05 16.19 35.89
CA GLY A 196 0.36 17.60 35.99
C GLY A 196 0.19 18.24 34.60
N PRO A 197 -0.68 19.24 34.42
CA PRO A 197 -0.65 20.02 33.19
C PRO A 197 0.71 20.71 33.11
N ILE A 198 1.49 20.37 32.09
CA ILE A 198 2.68 21.14 31.72
C ILE A 198 2.15 22.54 31.37
N PRO A 199 2.52 23.61 32.10
CA PRO A 199 2.19 24.95 31.66
C PRO A 199 3.00 25.17 30.38
N SER A 200 2.32 25.40 29.27
CA SER A 200 2.93 25.95 28.08
C SER A 200 3.47 27.34 28.45
N ALA A 201 4.74 27.40 28.84
CA ALA A 201 5.44 28.66 29.01
C ALA A 201 5.73 29.20 27.60
N SER A 202 4.82 30.05 27.12
CA SER A 202 5.11 30.99 26.04
C SER A 202 6.07 32.06 26.58
N PHE A 203 7.26 32.15 26.00
CA PHE A 203 8.08 33.35 26.01
C PHE A 203 8.49 33.65 24.57
#